data_AF-A0AAD4GQA0-F1
#
_entry.id   AF-A0AAD4GQA0-F1
#
_cell.length_a   1.000
_cell.length_b   1.000
_cell.length_c   1.000
_cell.angle_alpha   90.00
_cell.angle_beta   90.00
_cell.angle_gamma   90.00
#
_symmetry.space_group_name_H-M   'P 1'
#
loop_
_entity.id
_entity.type
_entity.pdbx_description
1 polymer ?
#
loop_
_entity_poly.entity_id
_entity_poly.type
_entity_poly.pdbx_seq_one_letter_code
_entity_poly.pdbx_strand_id
1 'polypeptide(L)'
;MNPLQLLLYACLVLFACAQFPGPQKTETINGEEVWKAKPEKESDDTLIYKVNDLQGRGARPKLVYNCHKVPALCKTSRGSLNGGSTAVRHYDRDSFKERTASRRESSCPGTWLDSHTCPESDQPPEFWYQNGKTVSKWEVKMWKGQDGQGDASENQLARLTGIKHDRDGIIKEHWSKLGAKLTCDEWPAASWIEGGSGAKTYCAPLAATCNQNVKALNTEQNWQSQAHNQFLNWYKKFEPHQWDENIYQGPDLDIDLNFEIFKFDFELVNEPGTNYGTWIEAAGRKRYCFPKGVNGAADCKTEWTEDPDDFFIQES
;
A
#
# COMPACT_ATOMS: atom_id res chain seq x y z
N MET A 1 -9.48 23.33 -39.42
CA MET A 1 -8.37 22.75 -38.64
C MET A 1 -7.23 22.45 -39.58
N ASN A 2 -6.05 23.00 -39.31
CA ASN A 2 -4.87 22.86 -40.17
C ASN A 2 -4.25 21.46 -39.97
N PRO A 3 -3.94 20.69 -41.03
CA PRO A 3 -3.30 19.37 -40.90
C PRO A 3 -1.98 19.40 -40.10
N LEU A 4 -1.31 20.55 -40.00
CA LEU A 4 -0.11 20.73 -39.19
C LEU A 4 -0.39 20.69 -37.66
N GLN A 5 -1.59 21.07 -37.22
CA GLN A 5 -1.98 20.97 -35.81
C GLN A 5 -2.31 19.52 -35.39
N LEU A 6 -2.84 18.70 -36.30
CA LEU A 6 -3.09 17.27 -36.04
C LEU A 6 -1.78 16.47 -35.90
N LEU A 7 -0.73 16.84 -36.64
CA LEU A 7 0.59 16.22 -36.51
C LEU A 7 1.31 16.59 -35.21
N LEU A 8 1.16 17.83 -34.74
CA LEU A 8 1.73 18.27 -33.45
C LEU A 8 1.05 17.62 -32.24
N TYR A 9 -0.27 17.37 -32.31
CA TYR A 9 -0.97 16.56 -31.30
C TYR A 9 -0.61 15.07 -31.39
N ALA A 10 -0.33 14.54 -32.59
CA ALA A 10 0.14 13.16 -32.73
C ALA A 10 1.57 12.95 -32.21
N CYS A 11 2.46 13.93 -32.36
CA CYS A 11 3.84 13.84 -31.84
C CYS A 11 3.96 14.14 -30.33
N LEU A 12 3.04 14.89 -29.72
CA LEU A 12 3.02 15.09 -28.26
C LEU A 12 2.44 13.89 -27.49
N VAL A 13 1.80 12.94 -28.18
CA VAL A 13 1.36 11.64 -27.60
C VAL A 13 2.46 10.57 -27.69
N LEU A 14 3.56 10.83 -28.42
CA LEU A 14 4.63 9.85 -28.64
C LEU A 14 5.80 9.91 -27.64
N PHE A 15 5.73 10.78 -26.62
CA PHE A 15 6.52 10.64 -25.39
C PHE A 15 5.66 10.05 -24.26
N ALA A 16 4.75 9.14 -24.59
CA ALA A 16 4.54 8.02 -23.68
C ALA A 16 5.87 7.28 -23.65
N CYS A 17 6.78 7.66 -22.74
CA CYS A 17 7.91 6.81 -22.37
C CYS A 17 7.31 5.41 -22.25
N ALA A 18 7.74 4.49 -23.11
CA ALA A 18 7.30 3.11 -23.03
C ALA A 18 7.76 2.62 -21.66
N GLN A 19 6.89 2.77 -20.66
CA GLN A 19 7.18 2.40 -19.29
C GLN A 19 7.56 0.95 -19.34
N PHE A 20 8.75 0.65 -18.85
CA PHE A 20 9.20 -0.72 -18.66
C PHE A 20 8.07 -1.50 -17.97
N PRO A 21 7.44 -2.46 -18.66
CA PRO A 21 6.23 -3.10 -18.15
C PRO A 21 6.51 -3.97 -16.91
N GLY A 22 7.80 -4.16 -16.58
CA GLY A 22 8.22 -5.03 -15.50
C GLY A 22 8.11 -6.51 -15.86
N PRO A 23 8.43 -7.40 -14.91
CA PRO A 23 8.14 -8.82 -15.03
C PRO A 23 6.64 -9.03 -15.27
N GLN A 24 6.31 -9.84 -16.28
CA GLN A 24 4.95 -10.30 -16.53
C GLN A 24 4.90 -11.81 -16.54
N LYS A 25 3.79 -12.39 -16.07
CA LYS A 25 3.56 -13.83 -16.22
C LYS A 25 3.46 -14.16 -17.71
N THR A 26 4.41 -14.94 -18.20
CA THR A 26 4.45 -15.32 -19.62
C THR A 26 3.95 -16.73 -19.85
N GLU A 27 4.25 -17.64 -18.93
CA GLU A 27 3.87 -19.04 -19.05
C GLU A 27 3.84 -19.74 -17.69
N THR A 28 3.42 -21.00 -17.69
CA THR A 28 3.49 -21.90 -16.55
C THR A 28 4.18 -23.17 -17.00
N ILE A 29 5.32 -23.50 -16.37
CA ILE A 29 6.11 -24.70 -16.69
C ILE A 29 6.08 -25.58 -15.44
N ASN A 30 5.62 -26.83 -15.59
CA ASN A 30 5.50 -27.79 -14.48
C ASN A 30 4.69 -27.28 -13.27
N GLY A 31 3.73 -26.39 -13.50
CA GLY A 31 2.92 -25.78 -12.43
C GLY A 31 3.57 -24.55 -11.77
N GLU A 32 4.81 -24.22 -12.12
CA GLU A 32 5.51 -23.03 -11.65
C GLU A 32 5.30 -21.85 -12.60
N GLU A 33 5.16 -20.66 -12.04
CA GLU A 33 4.98 -19.45 -12.82
C GLU A 33 6.31 -18.94 -13.34
N VAL A 34 6.38 -18.67 -14.64
CA VAL A 34 7.57 -18.13 -15.29
C VAL A 34 7.29 -16.70 -15.70
N TRP A 35 8.02 -15.80 -15.06
CA TRP A 35 7.87 -14.37 -15.24
C TRP A 35 9.06 -13.84 -16.02
N LYS A 36 8.79 -13.07 -17.08
CA LYS A 36 9.83 -12.56 -17.97
C LYS A 36 9.72 -11.05 -18.13
N ALA A 37 10.86 -10.39 -18.29
CA ALA A 37 10.94 -9.00 -18.72
C ALA A 37 12.09 -8.83 -19.72
N LYS A 38 11.93 -7.91 -20.67
CA LYS A 38 13.07 -7.39 -21.44
C LYS A 38 13.68 -6.26 -20.63
N PRO A 39 15.01 -6.16 -20.48
CA PRO A 39 15.68 -5.03 -19.81
C PRO A 39 15.40 -3.69 -20.53
N GLU A 40 15.54 -2.56 -19.84
CA GLU A 40 15.21 -1.22 -20.38
C GLU A 40 16.12 -0.77 -21.53
N LYS A 41 17.36 -1.25 -21.60
CA LYS A 41 18.29 -0.96 -22.69
C LYS A 41 18.09 -2.00 -23.80
N GLU A 42 18.36 -1.61 -25.06
CA GLU A 42 18.31 -2.48 -26.27
C GLU A 42 19.24 -3.71 -26.14
N SER A 43 18.89 -4.64 -25.27
CA SER A 43 19.44 -5.98 -25.20
C SER A 43 18.36 -6.94 -25.68
N ASP A 44 18.81 -7.94 -26.44
CA ASP A 44 17.98 -9.09 -26.83
C ASP A 44 17.76 -10.06 -25.66
N ASP A 45 18.42 -9.82 -24.52
CA ASP A 45 18.29 -10.64 -23.33
C ASP A 45 16.87 -10.59 -22.76
N THR A 46 16.39 -11.75 -22.32
CA THR A 46 15.14 -11.86 -21.56
C THR A 46 15.48 -12.25 -20.13
N LEU A 47 15.17 -11.37 -19.19
CA LEU A 47 15.31 -11.66 -17.77
C LEU A 47 14.20 -12.63 -17.36
N ILE A 48 14.59 -13.74 -16.73
CA ILE A 48 13.66 -14.75 -16.21
C ILE A 48 13.68 -14.66 -14.69
N TYR A 49 12.52 -14.36 -14.12
CA TYR A 49 12.30 -14.24 -12.69
C TYR A 49 11.64 -15.50 -12.15
N LYS A 50 12.17 -16.02 -11.05
CA LYS A 50 11.50 -17.03 -10.25
C LYS A 50 10.53 -16.35 -9.30
N VAL A 51 9.31 -16.88 -9.21
CA VAL A 51 8.36 -16.48 -8.16
C VAL A 51 8.58 -17.36 -6.96
N ASN A 52 9.01 -16.77 -5.84
CA ASN A 52 9.09 -17.53 -4.60
C ASN A 52 7.72 -17.65 -3.98
N ASP A 53 7.35 -18.89 -3.71
CA ASP A 53 6.08 -19.24 -3.10
C ASP A 53 6.32 -20.23 -1.96
N LEU A 54 6.08 -19.76 -0.74
CA LEU A 54 6.25 -20.55 0.48
C LEU A 54 5.03 -21.42 0.82
N GLN A 55 4.04 -21.55 -0.08
CA GLN A 55 2.83 -22.34 0.15
C GLN A 55 3.11 -23.80 0.46
N GLY A 56 4.08 -24.42 -0.22
CA GLY A 56 4.44 -25.83 0.01
C GLY A 56 4.89 -26.12 1.44
N ARG A 57 5.35 -25.09 2.16
CA ARG A 57 5.76 -25.16 3.58
C ARG A 57 4.67 -24.68 4.55
N GLY A 58 3.51 -24.28 4.05
CA GLY A 58 2.49 -23.58 4.84
C GLY A 58 2.94 -22.19 5.34
N ALA A 59 3.99 -21.62 4.73
CA ALA A 59 4.64 -20.39 5.17
C ALA A 59 4.43 -19.21 4.20
N ARG A 60 3.55 -19.35 3.19
CA ARG A 60 3.15 -18.22 2.35
C ARG A 60 2.55 -17.13 3.24
N PRO A 61 3.12 -15.91 3.24
CA PRO A 61 2.57 -14.85 4.05
C PRO A 61 1.23 -14.40 3.47
N LYS A 62 0.33 -13.99 4.35
CA LYS A 62 -0.95 -13.39 4.02
C LYS A 62 -0.97 -11.94 4.51
N LEU A 63 -1.14 -10.97 3.63
CA LEU A 63 -1.41 -9.58 4.04
C LEU A 63 -2.88 -9.42 4.40
N VAL A 64 -3.13 -8.97 5.62
CA VAL A 64 -4.49 -8.79 6.12
C VAL A 64 -4.77 -7.31 6.35
N TYR A 65 -5.91 -6.84 5.82
CA TYR A 65 -6.49 -5.54 6.15
C TYR A 65 -7.69 -5.72 7.06
N ASN A 66 -7.66 -5.09 8.23
CA ASN A 66 -8.79 -5.07 9.15
C ASN A 66 -9.70 -3.88 8.85
N CYS A 67 -10.82 -4.14 8.17
CA CYS A 67 -11.76 -3.11 7.73
C CYS A 67 -12.43 -2.34 8.87
N HIS A 68 -12.34 -2.84 10.11
CA HIS A 68 -12.75 -2.05 11.26
C HIS A 68 -11.83 -0.85 11.49
N LYS A 69 -10.53 -1.01 11.18
CA LYS A 69 -9.45 -0.05 11.45
C LYS A 69 -8.97 0.69 10.21
N VAL A 70 -9.05 0.06 9.04
CA VAL A 70 -8.65 0.63 7.74
C VAL A 70 -9.81 0.67 6.73
N PRO A 71 -10.92 1.36 7.05
CA PRO A 71 -12.11 1.37 6.19
C PRO A 71 -11.87 1.90 4.77
N ALA A 72 -10.99 2.88 4.56
CA ALA A 72 -10.71 3.39 3.20
C ALA A 72 -9.95 2.35 2.37
N LEU A 73 -8.88 1.76 2.91
CA LEU A 73 -8.12 0.72 2.20
C LEU A 73 -9.00 -0.49 1.83
N CYS A 74 -9.86 -0.91 2.75
CA CYS A 74 -10.79 -2.01 2.49
C CYS A 74 -11.80 -1.68 1.39
N LYS A 75 -12.17 -0.40 1.25
CA LYS A 75 -13.09 0.04 0.22
C LYS A 75 -12.45 -0.01 -1.16
N THR A 76 -11.24 0.52 -1.30
CA THR A 76 -10.42 0.38 -2.52
C THR A 76 -10.28 -1.10 -2.90
N SER A 77 -9.89 -1.92 -1.92
CA SER A 77 -9.65 -3.35 -2.11
C SER A 77 -10.91 -4.11 -2.55
N ARG A 78 -12.06 -3.90 -1.88
CA ARG A 78 -13.34 -4.54 -2.27
C ARG A 78 -13.79 -4.13 -3.66
N GLY A 79 -13.59 -2.87 -4.03
CA GLY A 79 -13.90 -2.37 -5.36
C GLY A 79 -13.13 -3.10 -6.45
N SER A 80 -11.85 -3.38 -6.22
CA SER A 80 -11.01 -4.14 -7.15
C SER A 80 -11.26 -5.65 -7.13
N LEU A 81 -11.71 -6.18 -5.99
CA LEU A 81 -12.04 -7.60 -5.80
C LEU A 81 -13.46 -7.97 -6.26
N ASN A 82 -14.20 -7.06 -6.91
CA ASN A 82 -15.61 -7.26 -7.27
C ASN A 82 -16.47 -7.71 -6.07
N GLY A 83 -16.24 -7.12 -4.90
CA GLY A 83 -16.92 -7.46 -3.65
C GLY A 83 -16.33 -8.65 -2.88
N GLY A 84 -15.32 -9.33 -3.43
CA GLY A 84 -14.58 -10.38 -2.74
C GLY A 84 -13.74 -9.85 -1.56
N SER A 85 -13.24 -10.78 -0.75
CA SER A 85 -12.41 -10.49 0.43
C SER A 85 -11.02 -11.09 0.38
N THR A 86 -10.70 -11.92 -0.61
CA THR A 86 -9.41 -12.60 -0.70
C THR A 86 -8.81 -12.51 -2.09
N ALA A 87 -7.48 -12.62 -2.17
CA ALA A 87 -6.74 -12.70 -3.42
C ALA A 87 -5.39 -13.38 -3.21
N VAL A 88 -4.75 -13.80 -4.30
CA VAL A 88 -3.32 -14.12 -4.32
C VAL A 88 -2.63 -13.08 -5.20
N ARG A 89 -1.48 -12.55 -4.75
CA ARG A 89 -0.77 -11.43 -5.37
C ARG A 89 0.74 -11.64 -5.34
N HIS A 90 1.46 -10.79 -6.06
CA HIS A 90 2.91 -10.85 -6.17
C HIS A 90 3.53 -9.55 -5.69
N TYR A 91 4.26 -9.60 -4.58
CA TYR A 91 5.05 -8.47 -4.13
C TYR A 91 6.29 -8.35 -5.02
N ASP A 92 6.54 -7.13 -5.47
CA ASP A 92 7.69 -6.76 -6.29
C ASP A 92 8.71 -6.05 -5.40
N ARG A 93 9.86 -6.68 -5.15
CA ARG A 93 10.95 -6.05 -4.41
C ARG A 93 11.47 -4.82 -5.12
N ASP A 94 11.46 -4.86 -6.45
CA ASP A 94 11.88 -3.77 -7.33
C ASP A 94 13.21 -3.15 -6.89
N SER A 95 14.29 -3.94 -6.99
CA SER A 95 15.62 -3.50 -6.52
C SER A 95 16.12 -2.21 -7.20
N PHE A 96 15.63 -1.90 -8.41
CA PHE A 96 15.91 -0.65 -9.12
C PHE A 96 14.98 0.51 -8.75
N LYS A 97 13.88 0.25 -8.03
CA LYS A 97 12.86 1.22 -7.57
C LYS A 97 12.09 1.96 -8.67
N GLU A 98 12.27 1.57 -9.92
CA GLU A 98 11.63 2.19 -11.07
C GLU A 98 10.23 1.62 -11.31
N ARG A 99 10.03 0.32 -11.10
CA ARG A 99 8.75 -0.34 -11.40
C ARG A 99 7.65 0.12 -10.45
N THR A 100 7.96 0.20 -9.16
CA THR A 100 7.05 0.67 -8.11
C THR A 100 6.70 2.13 -8.35
N ALA A 101 7.69 2.98 -8.65
CA ALA A 101 7.45 4.39 -8.96
C ALA A 101 6.58 4.56 -10.21
N SER A 102 6.87 3.79 -11.27
CA SER A 102 6.14 3.77 -12.53
C SER A 102 4.67 3.34 -12.35
N ARG A 103 4.43 2.25 -11.60
CA ARG A 103 3.07 1.81 -11.26
C ARG A 103 2.35 2.87 -10.43
N ARG A 104 3.02 3.44 -9.42
CA ARG A 104 2.44 4.49 -8.58
C ARG A 104 2.04 5.72 -9.39
N GLU A 105 2.89 6.17 -10.31
CA GLU A 105 2.58 7.30 -11.18
C GLU A 105 1.40 7.00 -12.13
N SER A 106 1.25 5.73 -12.53
CA SER A 106 0.15 5.31 -13.40
C SER A 106 -1.21 5.29 -12.70
N SER A 107 -1.25 4.86 -11.42
CA SER A 107 -2.49 4.77 -10.65
C SER A 107 -2.80 6.05 -9.88
N CYS A 108 -1.79 6.62 -9.23
CA CYS A 108 -1.87 7.74 -8.30
C CYS A 108 -0.78 8.78 -8.63
N PRO A 109 -0.84 9.42 -9.82
CA PRO A 109 0.10 10.46 -10.19
C PRO A 109 0.08 11.61 -9.17
N GLY A 110 1.16 12.39 -9.11
CA GLY A 110 1.22 13.57 -8.22
C GLY A 110 0.07 14.57 -8.43
N THR A 111 -0.51 14.58 -9.63
CA THR A 111 -1.65 15.42 -10.05
C THR A 111 -3.01 14.71 -9.93
N TRP A 112 -3.08 13.51 -9.35
CA TRP A 112 -4.32 12.75 -9.24
C TRP A 112 -5.45 13.56 -8.57
N LEU A 113 -5.11 14.32 -7.52
CA LEU A 113 -6.03 15.18 -6.79
C LEU A 113 -6.52 16.40 -7.60
N ASP A 114 -5.88 16.75 -8.70
CA ASP A 114 -6.31 17.86 -9.57
C ASP A 114 -7.55 17.48 -10.39
N SER A 115 -7.77 16.17 -10.59
CA SER A 115 -8.89 15.61 -11.36
C SER A 115 -9.81 14.70 -10.55
N HIS A 116 -9.35 14.21 -9.39
CA HIS A 116 -10.13 13.37 -8.49
C HIS A 116 -10.72 14.17 -7.33
N THR A 117 -12.00 13.93 -7.02
CA THR A 117 -12.67 14.60 -5.89
C THR A 117 -12.42 13.83 -4.60
N CYS A 118 -11.69 14.44 -3.66
CA CYS A 118 -11.62 13.99 -2.27
C CYS A 118 -12.33 14.97 -1.32
N PRO A 119 -13.04 14.49 -0.30
CA PRO A 119 -13.38 13.09 -0.03
C PRO A 119 -14.37 12.54 -1.07
N GLU A 120 -14.45 11.22 -1.24
CA GLU A 120 -15.55 10.66 -2.02
C GLU A 120 -16.91 10.92 -1.36
N SER A 121 -17.97 10.87 -2.17
CA SER A 121 -19.36 10.96 -1.67
C SER A 121 -19.71 9.91 -0.61
N ASP A 122 -18.96 8.82 -0.58
CA ASP A 122 -19.17 7.68 0.30
C ASP A 122 -17.96 7.45 1.24
N GLN A 123 -17.13 8.48 1.44
CA GLN A 123 -15.99 8.45 2.35
C GLN A 123 -16.42 8.06 3.77
N PRO A 124 -15.66 7.21 4.48
CA PRO A 124 -15.90 6.95 5.90
C PRO A 124 -15.90 8.26 6.71
N PRO A 125 -16.90 8.48 7.58
CA PRO A 125 -16.97 9.69 8.41
C PRO A 125 -15.92 9.69 9.53
N GLU A 126 -15.33 8.54 9.80
CA GLU A 126 -14.40 8.33 10.89
C GLU A 126 -13.20 7.49 10.44
N PHE A 127 -12.03 7.83 10.96
CA PHE A 127 -10.79 7.09 10.72
C PHE A 127 -10.07 6.77 12.02
N TRP A 128 -9.16 5.80 11.94
CA TRP A 128 -8.27 5.47 13.05
C TRP A 128 -6.92 6.16 12.88
N TYR A 129 -6.42 6.70 14.00
CA TYR A 129 -5.16 7.42 14.07
C TYR A 129 -4.30 6.84 15.18
N GLN A 130 -3.01 6.74 14.93
CA GLN A 130 -2.03 6.45 15.97
C GLN A 130 -1.35 7.76 16.43
N ASN A 131 -1.44 8.02 17.73
CA ASN A 131 -0.70 9.07 18.41
C ASN A 131 0.14 8.46 19.55
N GLY A 132 1.44 8.33 19.33
CA GLY A 132 2.32 7.57 20.22
C GLY A 132 1.92 6.09 20.27
N LYS A 133 1.66 5.57 21.48
CA LYS A 133 1.24 4.18 21.70
C LYS A 133 -0.28 3.98 21.70
N THR A 134 -1.05 5.03 21.41
CA THR A 134 -2.51 5.00 21.46
C THR A 134 -3.07 5.01 20.04
N VAL A 135 -4.07 4.16 19.81
CA VAL A 135 -4.85 4.11 18.58
C VAL A 135 -6.26 4.57 18.91
N SER A 136 -6.79 5.54 18.18
CA SER A 136 -8.10 6.14 18.45
C SER A 136 -8.85 6.40 17.17
N LYS A 137 -10.17 6.21 17.23
CA LYS A 137 -11.09 6.52 16.14
C LYS A 137 -11.63 7.93 16.34
N TRP A 138 -11.59 8.76 15.30
CA TRP A 138 -12.14 10.11 15.34
C TRP A 138 -13.05 10.35 14.14
N GLU A 139 -14.18 11.00 14.39
CA GLU A 139 -14.97 11.65 13.35
C GLU A 139 -14.17 12.83 12.77
N VAL A 140 -14.20 12.96 11.45
CA VAL A 140 -13.45 14.00 10.76
C VAL A 140 -14.26 14.69 9.68
N LYS A 141 -13.84 15.91 9.37
CA LYS A 141 -14.31 16.68 8.21
C LYS A 141 -13.11 17.28 7.48
N MET A 142 -13.36 17.76 6.27
CA MET A 142 -12.39 18.61 5.58
C MET A 142 -12.21 19.92 6.34
N TRP A 143 -10.97 20.37 6.49
CA TRP A 143 -10.65 21.63 7.15
C TRP A 143 -11.22 22.81 6.38
N LYS A 144 -12.07 23.58 7.05
CA LYS A 144 -12.75 24.79 6.55
C LYS A 144 -12.46 26.01 7.42
N GLY A 145 -11.26 26.07 7.98
CA GLY A 145 -10.95 27.05 9.03
C GLY A 145 -11.46 26.62 10.41
N GLN A 146 -11.12 27.41 11.41
CA GLN A 146 -11.32 27.10 12.82
C GLN A 146 -12.80 27.10 13.23
N ASP A 147 -13.63 27.91 12.56
CA ASP A 147 -15.07 27.98 12.76
C ASP A 147 -15.85 27.12 11.74
N GLY A 148 -15.16 26.39 10.85
CA GLY A 148 -15.76 25.50 9.86
C GLY A 148 -16.50 26.17 8.70
N GLN A 149 -16.38 27.49 8.55
CA GLN A 149 -17.14 28.29 7.58
C GLN A 149 -16.39 28.67 6.30
N GLY A 150 -15.08 28.44 6.25
CA GLY A 150 -14.25 28.72 5.08
C GLY A 150 -14.34 27.65 4.00
N ASP A 151 -13.61 27.86 2.91
CA ASP A 151 -13.46 26.86 1.87
C ASP A 151 -12.63 25.67 2.35
N ALA A 152 -12.92 24.49 1.80
CA ALA A 152 -12.18 23.29 2.12
C ALA A 152 -10.72 23.43 1.65
N SER A 153 -9.75 23.28 2.56
CA SER A 153 -8.34 23.33 2.19
C SER A 153 -7.84 21.99 1.66
N GLU A 154 -6.93 22.02 0.68
CA GLU A 154 -6.10 20.94 0.10
C GLU A 154 -6.14 19.58 0.84
N ASN A 155 -7.28 18.89 0.74
CA ASN A 155 -7.50 17.54 1.27
C ASN A 155 -7.16 17.35 2.76
N GLN A 156 -7.14 18.44 3.52
CA GLN A 156 -6.72 18.46 4.91
C GLN A 156 -7.85 18.01 5.83
N LEU A 157 -7.59 17.01 6.68
CA LEU A 157 -8.55 16.56 7.67
C LEU A 157 -8.53 17.44 8.92
N ALA A 158 -9.68 17.53 9.57
CA ALA A 158 -9.91 18.25 10.80
C ALA A 158 -10.84 17.46 11.73
N ARG A 159 -10.68 17.67 13.04
CA ARG A 159 -11.60 17.15 14.06
C ARG A 159 -12.24 18.29 14.85
N LEU A 160 -13.43 18.04 15.36
CA LEU A 160 -14.09 18.91 16.32
C LEU A 160 -13.31 18.90 17.64
N THR A 161 -12.95 20.08 18.15
CA THR A 161 -12.24 20.25 19.43
C THR A 161 -13.03 21.00 20.47
N GLY A 162 -14.15 21.63 20.10
CA GLY A 162 -15.04 22.25 21.06
C GLY A 162 -16.31 22.80 20.43
N ILE A 163 -17.25 23.14 21.30
CA ILE A 163 -18.47 23.86 20.96
C ILE A 163 -18.50 25.11 21.83
N LYS A 164 -18.63 26.29 21.23
CA LYS A 164 -18.71 27.57 21.92
C LYS A 164 -20.05 28.23 21.63
N HIS A 165 -20.54 29.01 22.58
CA HIS A 165 -21.69 29.90 22.37
C HIS A 165 -21.16 31.32 22.20
N ASP A 166 -21.64 32.02 21.18
CA ASP A 166 -21.38 33.46 21.10
C ASP A 166 -22.32 34.26 22.02
N ARG A 167 -22.18 35.59 21.99
CA ARG A 167 -22.94 36.51 22.86
C ARG A 167 -24.44 36.46 22.60
N ASP A 168 -24.86 35.99 21.42
CA ASP A 168 -26.25 35.88 21.01
C ASP A 168 -26.82 34.47 21.27
N GLY A 169 -26.03 33.58 21.90
CA GLY A 169 -26.40 32.21 22.20
C GLY A 169 -26.29 31.25 21.01
N ILE A 170 -25.70 31.69 19.88
CA ILE A 170 -25.53 30.84 18.71
C ILE A 170 -24.38 29.86 18.95
N ILE A 171 -24.65 28.58 18.67
CA ILE A 171 -23.69 27.49 18.76
C ILE A 171 -22.69 27.59 17.61
N LYS A 172 -21.40 27.63 17.95
CA LYS A 172 -20.28 27.60 17.00
C LYS A 172 -19.39 26.40 17.30
N GLU A 173 -19.25 25.54 16.32
CA GLU A 173 -18.28 24.44 16.35
C GLU A 173 -16.86 24.97 16.16
N HIS A 174 -15.93 24.37 16.88
CA HIS A 174 -14.53 24.71 16.82
C HIS A 174 -13.72 23.52 16.32
N TRP A 175 -13.00 23.71 15.24
CA TRP A 175 -12.28 22.66 14.54
C TRP A 175 -10.77 22.84 14.70
N SER A 176 -10.03 21.74 14.64
CA SER A 176 -8.57 21.76 14.59
C SER A 176 -8.05 20.81 13.52
N LYS A 177 -7.01 21.26 12.80
CA LYS A 177 -6.32 20.43 11.80
C LYS A 177 -5.77 19.15 12.45
N LEU A 178 -5.87 18.06 11.71
CA LEU A 178 -5.23 16.80 12.04
C LEU A 178 -3.91 16.66 11.29
N GLY A 179 -2.96 15.91 11.86
CA GLY A 179 -1.71 15.56 11.18
C GLY A 179 -1.88 14.51 10.09
N ALA A 180 -2.93 14.62 9.28
CA ALA A 180 -3.26 13.72 8.19
C ALA A 180 -4.02 14.45 7.08
N LYS A 181 -3.78 14.06 5.83
CA LYS A 181 -4.49 14.52 4.64
C LYS A 181 -5.05 13.32 3.89
N LEU A 182 -6.13 13.51 3.14
CA LEU A 182 -6.58 12.52 2.16
C LEU A 182 -5.66 12.58 0.95
N THR A 183 -5.20 11.41 0.52
CA THR A 183 -4.39 11.24 -0.69
C THR A 183 -4.88 10.01 -1.45
N CYS A 184 -4.37 9.82 -2.66
CA CYS A 184 -4.63 8.63 -3.45
C CYS A 184 -4.04 7.39 -2.77
N ASP A 185 -4.90 6.41 -2.47
CA ASP A 185 -4.56 5.01 -2.26
C ASP A 185 -4.96 4.21 -3.50
N GLU A 186 -4.20 3.16 -3.81
CA GLU A 186 -4.43 2.28 -4.95
C GLU A 186 -4.46 0.81 -4.54
N TRP A 187 -5.35 0.06 -5.21
CA TRP A 187 -5.37 -1.39 -5.11
C TRP A 187 -5.61 -2.02 -6.49
N PRO A 188 -4.77 -2.96 -6.95
CA PRO A 188 -3.56 -3.49 -6.30
C PRO A 188 -2.50 -2.40 -6.07
N ALA A 189 -1.69 -2.55 -5.01
CA ALA A 189 -0.71 -1.54 -4.64
C ALA A 189 0.45 -1.48 -5.64
N ALA A 190 1.09 -0.32 -5.78
CA ALA A 190 2.23 -0.15 -6.70
C ALA A 190 3.44 -1.03 -6.38
N SER A 191 3.59 -1.46 -5.11
CA SER A 191 4.59 -2.43 -4.65
C SER A 191 4.29 -3.87 -5.09
N TRP A 192 3.18 -4.10 -5.79
CA TRP A 192 2.80 -5.41 -6.30
C TRP A 192 2.91 -5.40 -7.82
N ILE A 193 3.18 -6.57 -8.40
CA ILE A 193 3.30 -6.69 -9.86
C ILE A 193 1.97 -6.33 -10.53
N GLU A 194 0.84 -6.67 -9.92
CA GLU A 194 -0.51 -6.36 -10.41
C GLU A 194 -0.92 -4.89 -10.24
N GLY A 195 -0.08 -4.06 -9.62
CA GLY A 195 -0.36 -2.64 -9.40
C GLY A 195 -0.23 -1.77 -10.65
N GLY A 196 -0.58 -0.50 -10.50
CA GLY A 196 -0.43 0.50 -11.55
C GLY A 196 -1.68 0.66 -12.43
N SER A 197 -1.50 0.67 -13.75
CA SER A 197 -2.60 0.95 -14.68
C SER A 197 -3.80 0.02 -14.46
N GLY A 198 -4.99 0.60 -14.29
CA GLY A 198 -6.22 -0.14 -14.00
C GLY A 198 -6.47 -0.45 -12.52
N ALA A 199 -5.55 -0.09 -11.62
CA ALA A 199 -5.81 -0.14 -10.19
C ALA A 199 -7.00 0.76 -9.83
N LYS A 200 -7.84 0.32 -8.89
CA LYS A 200 -8.84 1.20 -8.30
C LYS A 200 -8.14 2.14 -7.35
N THR A 201 -8.59 3.39 -7.34
CA THR A 201 -8.09 4.42 -6.44
C THR A 201 -9.18 4.91 -5.52
N TYR A 202 -8.80 5.29 -4.31
CA TYR A 202 -9.69 5.87 -3.31
C TYR A 202 -8.92 6.88 -2.44
N CYS A 203 -9.60 7.85 -1.87
CA CYS A 203 -9.07 8.80 -0.92
C CYS A 203 -8.89 8.07 0.43
N ALA A 204 -7.65 7.90 0.86
CA ALA A 204 -7.33 7.36 2.17
C ALA A 204 -6.50 8.38 2.97
N PRO A 205 -6.55 8.37 4.31
CA PRO A 205 -5.69 9.24 5.10
C PRO A 205 -4.23 8.78 5.04
N LEU A 206 -3.33 9.76 4.89
CA LEU A 206 -1.89 9.62 5.02
C LEU A 206 -1.36 10.66 6.03
N ALA A 207 -0.37 10.27 6.83
CA ALA A 207 0.33 11.17 7.73
C ALA A 207 0.85 12.43 7.00
N ALA A 208 0.54 13.61 7.53
CA ALA A 208 0.96 14.88 6.97
C ALA A 208 1.26 15.89 8.07
N THR A 209 2.26 16.76 7.85
CA THR A 209 2.50 17.93 8.70
C THR A 209 1.80 19.15 8.11
N CYS A 210 1.04 19.87 8.94
CA CYS A 210 0.29 21.05 8.49
C CYS A 210 1.01 22.37 8.80
N ASN A 211 1.89 22.36 9.80
CA ASN A 211 2.80 23.42 10.26
C ASN A 211 3.63 22.87 11.45
N GLN A 212 4.45 23.71 12.07
CA GLN A 212 5.30 23.32 13.23
C GLN A 212 4.51 22.82 14.46
N ASN A 213 3.20 23.09 14.54
CA ASN A 213 2.38 22.82 15.73
C ASN A 213 1.47 21.59 15.59
N VAL A 214 1.27 21.06 14.38
CA VAL A 214 0.43 19.87 14.14
C VAL A 214 1.34 18.68 13.85
N LYS A 215 1.44 17.77 14.82
CA LYS A 215 2.20 16.53 14.67
C LYS A 215 1.52 15.60 13.68
N ALA A 216 2.32 15.01 12.79
CA ALA A 216 1.87 13.96 11.88
C ALA A 216 1.31 12.76 12.67
N LEU A 217 0.24 12.17 12.16
CA LEU A 217 -0.44 11.03 12.75
C LEU A 217 -0.33 9.86 11.80
N ASN A 218 0.12 8.70 12.28
CA ASN A 218 0.11 7.50 11.46
C ASN A 218 -1.35 7.06 11.23
N THR A 219 -1.64 6.71 9.99
CA THR A 219 -2.99 6.40 9.50
C THR A 219 -2.95 5.17 8.58
N GLU A 220 -4.06 4.85 7.92
CA GLU A 220 -4.23 3.63 7.14
C GLU A 220 -3.11 3.40 6.12
N GLN A 221 -2.78 4.40 5.27
CA GLN A 221 -1.73 4.26 4.26
C GLN A 221 -0.33 4.08 4.89
N ASN A 222 -0.08 4.67 6.06
CA ASN A 222 1.18 4.42 6.76
C ASN A 222 1.26 2.96 7.20
N TRP A 223 0.17 2.39 7.74
CA TRP A 223 0.13 1.01 8.20
C TRP A 223 0.21 0.02 7.03
N GLN A 224 -0.43 0.32 5.90
CA GLN A 224 -0.29 -0.41 4.65
C GLN A 224 1.16 -0.45 4.18
N SER A 225 1.79 0.72 3.99
CA SER A 225 3.18 0.82 3.56
C SER A 225 4.12 0.06 4.50
N GLN A 226 3.91 0.22 5.80
CA GLN A 226 4.69 -0.48 6.81
C GLN A 226 4.55 -2.01 6.72
N ALA A 227 3.35 -2.53 6.45
CA ALA A 227 3.09 -3.96 6.26
C ALA A 227 3.71 -4.50 4.97
N HIS A 228 3.59 -3.78 3.86
CA HIS A 228 4.19 -4.18 2.57
C HIS A 228 5.71 -4.33 2.70
N ASN A 229 6.36 -3.40 3.42
CA ASN A 229 7.80 -3.45 3.69
C ASN A 229 8.26 -4.68 4.51
N GLN A 230 7.34 -5.53 4.99
CA GLN A 230 7.67 -6.74 5.77
C GLN A 230 7.66 -8.01 4.93
N PHE A 231 7.17 -7.98 3.67
CA PHE A 231 7.29 -9.14 2.79
C PHE A 231 8.73 -9.53 2.59
N LEU A 232 9.59 -8.56 2.27
CA LEU A 232 11.02 -8.82 2.16
C LEU A 232 11.56 -9.40 3.47
N ASN A 233 11.28 -8.79 4.62
CA ASN A 233 11.75 -9.29 5.91
C ASN A 233 11.28 -10.71 6.22
N TRP A 234 10.06 -11.09 5.81
CA TRP A 234 9.55 -12.44 5.95
C TRP A 234 10.33 -13.42 5.08
N TYR A 235 10.45 -13.13 3.79
CA TYR A 235 11.17 -13.99 2.85
C TYR A 235 12.67 -14.11 3.19
N LYS A 236 13.28 -13.05 3.74
CA LYS A 236 14.67 -13.06 4.26
C LYS A 236 14.90 -14.06 5.40
N LYS A 237 13.87 -14.42 6.16
CA LYS A 237 13.99 -15.44 7.21
C LYS A 237 14.29 -16.84 6.66
N PHE A 238 14.15 -17.01 5.35
CA PHE A 238 14.41 -18.25 4.64
C PHE A 238 15.68 -18.17 3.75
N GLU A 239 16.40 -17.02 3.73
CA GLU A 239 17.29 -16.66 2.62
C GLU A 239 18.70 -17.28 2.57
N PRO A 240 19.44 -17.71 3.62
CA PRO A 240 20.79 -18.19 3.30
C PRO A 240 20.84 -19.53 2.56
N HIS A 241 19.72 -20.25 2.36
CA HIS A 241 19.74 -21.62 1.85
C HIS A 241 18.72 -21.97 0.76
N GLN A 242 17.59 -21.27 0.61
CA GLN A 242 16.47 -21.79 -0.20
C GLN A 242 16.52 -21.55 -1.71
N TRP A 243 17.25 -20.55 -2.18
CA TRP A 243 17.22 -20.16 -3.58
C TRP A 243 18.64 -20.06 -4.11
N ASP A 244 18.91 -20.77 -5.21
CA ASP A 244 20.13 -20.57 -5.97
C ASP A 244 20.17 -19.12 -6.43
N GLU A 245 21.30 -18.45 -6.23
CA GLU A 245 21.50 -17.09 -6.70
C GLU A 245 21.36 -17.06 -8.22
N ASN A 246 20.53 -16.16 -8.74
CA ASN A 246 20.41 -15.89 -10.16
C ASN A 246 20.76 -14.43 -10.43
N ILE A 247 22.06 -14.16 -10.40
CA ILE A 247 22.57 -12.80 -10.48
C ILE A 247 22.56 -12.31 -11.93
N TYR A 248 21.73 -11.30 -12.19
CA TYR A 248 21.86 -10.47 -13.37
C TYR A 248 22.81 -9.30 -13.08
N GLN A 249 23.91 -9.23 -13.83
CA GLN A 249 24.88 -8.17 -13.75
C GLN A 249 24.42 -6.96 -14.56
N GLY A 250 23.72 -6.05 -13.90
CA GLY A 250 23.30 -4.79 -14.48
C GLY A 250 24.44 -3.77 -14.56
N PRO A 251 24.31 -2.73 -15.39
CA PRO A 251 25.32 -1.67 -15.48
C PRO A 251 25.47 -0.86 -14.18
N ASP A 252 24.40 -0.79 -13.37
CA ASP A 252 24.33 0.04 -12.18
C ASP A 252 24.22 -0.77 -10.87
N LEU A 253 23.71 -2.02 -10.94
CA LEU A 253 23.55 -2.90 -9.79
C LEU A 253 23.42 -4.37 -10.23
N ASP A 254 24.02 -5.26 -9.45
CA ASP A 254 23.77 -6.71 -9.52
C ASP A 254 22.47 -7.04 -8.79
N ILE A 255 21.54 -7.71 -9.47
CA ILE A 255 20.27 -8.13 -8.87
C ILE A 255 20.15 -9.64 -8.88
N ASP A 256 19.67 -10.20 -7.78
CA ASP A 256 19.25 -11.60 -7.74
C ASP A 256 17.80 -11.69 -8.25
N LEU A 257 17.64 -12.13 -9.50
CA LEU A 257 16.35 -12.29 -10.16
C LEU A 257 15.46 -13.30 -9.43
N ASN A 258 16.06 -14.26 -8.70
CA ASN A 258 15.31 -15.21 -7.90
C ASN A 258 14.82 -14.59 -6.59
N PHE A 259 15.25 -13.39 -6.22
CA PHE A 259 14.85 -12.71 -4.98
C PHE A 259 14.15 -11.36 -5.22
N GLU A 260 13.43 -11.26 -6.35
CA GLU A 260 12.67 -10.07 -6.73
C GLU A 260 11.15 -10.22 -6.58
N ILE A 261 10.60 -11.43 -6.76
CA ILE A 261 9.14 -11.65 -6.79
C ILE A 261 8.71 -12.64 -5.70
N PHE A 262 7.78 -12.20 -4.85
CA PHE A 262 7.28 -12.98 -3.72
C PHE A 262 5.77 -13.15 -3.78
N LYS A 263 5.28 -14.38 -3.77
CA LYS A 263 3.85 -14.66 -3.77
C LYS A 263 3.26 -14.52 -2.37
N PHE A 264 2.06 -13.96 -2.26
CA PHE A 264 1.40 -13.79 -0.98
C PHE A 264 -0.12 -13.87 -1.12
N ASP A 265 -0.78 -14.27 -0.04
CA ASP A 265 -2.24 -14.25 0.05
C ASP A 265 -2.70 -12.88 0.58
N PHE A 266 -3.88 -12.44 0.22
CA PHE A 266 -4.49 -11.21 0.72
C PHE A 266 -5.84 -11.51 1.32
N GLU A 267 -6.19 -10.85 2.42
CA GLU A 267 -7.49 -11.00 3.06
C GLU A 267 -8.01 -9.70 3.69
N LEU A 268 -9.30 -9.48 3.54
CA LEU A 268 -10.07 -8.47 4.24
C LEU A 268 -10.82 -9.10 5.41
N VAL A 269 -10.56 -8.63 6.62
CA VAL A 269 -11.24 -9.09 7.84
C VAL A 269 -11.92 -7.92 8.55
N ASN A 270 -12.73 -8.23 9.57
CA ASN A 270 -13.33 -7.21 10.43
C ASN A 270 -13.17 -7.64 11.89
N GLU A 271 -12.04 -7.26 12.49
CA GLU A 271 -11.67 -7.63 13.86
C GLU A 271 -11.67 -6.39 14.77
N PRO A 272 -12.80 -6.03 15.39
CA PRO A 272 -12.85 -4.86 16.27
C PRO A 272 -12.01 -5.02 17.54
N GLY A 273 -11.77 -6.26 17.97
CA GLY A 273 -11.02 -6.59 19.20
C GLY A 273 -9.50 -6.40 19.09
N THR A 274 -8.94 -6.23 17.89
CA THR A 274 -7.51 -5.95 17.71
C THR A 274 -7.24 -4.45 17.53
N ASN A 275 -6.03 -4.04 17.91
CA ASN A 275 -5.54 -2.68 17.68
C ASN A 275 -4.87 -2.51 16.31
N TYR A 276 -4.72 -3.59 15.53
CA TYR A 276 -4.03 -3.55 14.25
C TYR A 276 -4.97 -3.22 13.08
N GLY A 277 -4.52 -2.29 12.24
CA GLY A 277 -5.11 -1.99 10.95
C GLY A 277 -4.65 -2.96 9.85
N THR A 278 -3.38 -3.34 9.88
CA THR A 278 -2.80 -4.26 8.92
C THR A 278 -1.81 -5.20 9.63
N TRP A 279 -1.65 -6.40 9.10
CA TRP A 279 -0.59 -7.33 9.52
C TRP A 279 -0.25 -8.32 8.41
N ILE A 280 0.87 -9.02 8.59
CA ILE A 280 1.16 -10.24 7.85
C ILE A 280 0.74 -11.43 8.70
N GLU A 281 0.15 -12.46 8.13
CA GLU A 281 -0.19 -13.69 8.80
C GLU A 281 0.54 -14.85 8.13
N ALA A 282 1.06 -15.79 8.90
CA ALA A 282 1.63 -17.02 8.37
C ALA A 282 1.43 -18.15 9.39
N ALA A 283 1.08 -19.34 8.88
CA ALA A 283 0.69 -20.49 9.70
C ALA A 283 -0.40 -20.15 10.75
N GLY A 284 -1.37 -19.29 10.38
CA GLY A 284 -2.46 -18.87 11.27
C GLY A 284 -2.04 -17.95 12.42
N ARG A 285 -0.83 -17.37 12.37
CA ARG A 285 -0.29 -16.48 13.42
C ARG A 285 -0.08 -15.08 12.87
N LYS A 286 -0.50 -14.05 13.62
CA LYS A 286 -0.23 -12.65 13.28
C LYS A 286 1.26 -12.34 13.45
N ARG A 287 1.87 -11.84 12.38
CA ARG A 287 3.24 -11.38 12.23
C ARG A 287 3.22 -9.91 11.82
N TYR A 288 4.25 -9.15 12.19
CA TYR A 288 4.46 -7.81 11.69
C TYR A 288 3.20 -6.91 11.65
N CYS A 289 2.67 -6.56 12.80
CA CYS A 289 1.38 -5.88 12.90
C CYS A 289 1.54 -4.36 13.04
N PHE A 290 0.59 -3.63 12.44
CA PHE A 290 0.61 -2.18 12.38
C PHE A 290 -0.76 -1.61 12.77
N PRO A 291 -0.80 -0.52 13.54
CA PRO A 291 0.32 0.28 14.05
C PRO A 291 1.26 -0.48 15.01
N LYS A 292 2.57 -0.17 14.94
CA LYS A 292 3.60 -0.75 15.82
C LYS A 292 3.54 -0.14 17.23
N GLY A 293 3.85 -0.95 18.24
CA GLY A 293 4.10 -0.48 19.61
C GLY A 293 2.84 -0.03 20.38
N VAL A 294 1.67 -0.47 19.94
CA VAL A 294 0.41 -0.22 20.64
C VAL A 294 0.36 -1.03 21.94
N ASN A 295 -0.28 -0.49 22.97
CA ASN A 295 -0.47 -1.21 24.24
C ASN A 295 -1.35 -2.46 24.05
N GLY A 296 -1.05 -3.53 24.79
CA GLY A 296 -1.86 -4.76 24.82
C GLY A 296 -1.67 -5.69 23.61
N ALA A 297 -0.65 -5.46 22.78
CA ALA A 297 -0.46 -6.10 21.48
C ALA A 297 0.46 -7.34 21.58
N ALA A 298 0.08 -8.31 22.42
CA ALA A 298 0.89 -9.51 22.70
C ALA A 298 0.69 -10.63 21.67
N ASP A 299 -0.37 -10.56 20.86
CA ASP A 299 -0.76 -11.54 19.85
C ASP A 299 -0.04 -11.35 18.51
N CYS A 300 0.93 -10.43 18.44
CA CYS A 300 1.76 -10.23 17.26
C CYS A 300 3.23 -10.46 17.55
N LYS A 301 3.82 -11.43 16.88
CA LYS A 301 5.25 -11.75 17.00
C LYS A 301 5.83 -12.09 15.65
N THR A 302 7.11 -11.82 15.46
CA THR A 302 7.84 -12.24 14.27
C THR A 302 8.06 -13.76 14.27
N GLU A 303 8.34 -14.33 15.44
CA GLU A 303 8.64 -15.74 15.68
C GLU A 303 7.85 -16.18 16.93
N TRP A 304 7.30 -17.40 16.91
CA TRP A 304 6.55 -17.98 18.01
C TRP A 304 7.26 -19.21 18.54
N THR A 305 7.10 -19.46 19.85
CA THR A 305 7.63 -20.65 20.51
C THR A 305 6.96 -21.94 20.03
N GLU A 306 5.75 -21.83 19.48
CA GLU A 306 4.99 -22.92 18.90
C GLU A 306 5.21 -23.06 17.37
N ASP A 307 6.10 -22.24 16.78
CA ASP A 307 6.55 -22.50 15.40
C ASP A 307 7.25 -23.88 15.37
N PRO A 308 6.97 -24.74 14.38
CA PRO A 308 7.67 -26.01 14.25
C PRO A 308 9.18 -25.80 14.27
N ASP A 309 9.90 -26.73 14.89
CA ASP A 309 11.34 -26.81 14.71
C ASP A 309 11.63 -26.82 13.20
N ASP A 310 12.68 -26.10 12.80
CA ASP A 310 13.08 -25.94 11.39
C ASP A 310 12.06 -25.22 10.48
N PHE A 311 11.01 -24.56 11.02
CA PHE A 311 10.07 -23.79 10.19
C PHE A 311 10.78 -22.75 9.29
N PHE A 312 11.85 -22.14 9.80
CA PHE A 312 12.69 -21.18 9.06
C PHE A 312 13.94 -21.81 8.41
N ILE A 313 14.21 -23.10 8.67
CA ILE A 313 15.38 -23.83 8.16
C ILE A 313 14.93 -24.66 6.94
N GLN A 314 15.78 -24.86 5.94
CA GLN A 314 15.45 -25.70 4.79
C GLN A 314 15.63 -27.18 5.15
N GLU A 315 14.67 -28.03 4.79
CA GLU A 315 14.91 -29.47 4.74
C GLU A 315 15.81 -29.76 3.53
N SER A 316 17.00 -30.31 3.80
CA SER A 316 18.01 -30.70 2.80
C SER A 316 17.54 -31.80 1.87
#